data_AF-A0A2I1HRQ6-F1
#
_entry.id   AF-A0A2I1HRQ6-F1
#
_cell.length_a   1.000
_cell.length_b   1.000
_cell.length_c   1.000
_cell.angle_alpha   90.00
_cell.angle_beta   90.00
_cell.angle_gamma   90.00
#
_symmetry.space_group_name_H-M   'P 1'
#
loop_
_entity.id
_entity.type
_entity.pdbx_description
1 polymer ?
#
loop_
_entity_poly.entity_id
_entity_poly.type
_entity_poly.pdbx_seq_one_letter_code
_entity_poly.pdbx_strand_id
1 'polypeptide(L)'
;MILEDATPLFHNANAPSGLASLTKDFGRLHELPPTKSMKTFTKNLIAKIERLQKRLLSYANLARITDDDGWLYNPLDGSPNLVEHNAVKKFYQFRLVGIDTMRKSNLEHLNRAVSTAVAASLYTDVNEDLNDAKEKLSGAPTFLSAELNELKDSAIASSLLDDTDKIKMGEYWDQLIKYNSRLLEQHLLKLKGQQKAQPGTKEKEKALQPAQKQTKKVFVNVHLEKRVSIPSFVFRTLNLGANFQVCSLPTQRSLRNSWQEARGQILKKTGGGQKIGSAVINLIDSFNDRRFCNINFINKVLRNSGLRKAANINLTLRRVYEFLVDNDLIVVLADKNLGLTIVNKDWYHKHMLAHFDDTEMFSYIDTNAAPALVCTVDSSTVNWTPLIKKLFFRLKSVVRTYFVNEKDTNNFLAKYWDESNVVFPQTYGLAKLHKNPVVLRYITPVTSWVNVSIKVQVKRNKET
;
A
#
# COMPACT_ATOMS: atom_id res chain seq x y z
N MET A 1 -34.75 -9.65 9.14
CA MET A 1 -34.42 -10.75 8.21
C MET A 1 -33.20 -11.46 8.76
N ILE A 2 -33.45 -12.50 9.56
CA ILE A 2 -32.44 -13.26 10.28
C ILE A 2 -31.85 -14.25 9.26
N LEU A 3 -30.55 -14.16 9.00
CA LEU A 3 -29.84 -15.19 8.25
C LEU A 3 -29.63 -16.35 9.22
N GLU A 4 -30.50 -17.36 9.14
CA GLU A 4 -30.28 -18.64 9.78
C GLU A 4 -28.98 -19.25 9.24
N ASP A 5 -28.11 -19.65 10.16
CA ASP A 5 -26.95 -20.47 9.87
C ASP A 5 -27.43 -21.76 9.21
N ALA A 6 -27.24 -21.86 7.89
CA ALA A 6 -27.49 -23.07 7.15
C ALA A 6 -26.46 -24.13 7.57
N THR A 7 -26.77 -24.86 8.64
CA THR A 7 -26.12 -26.13 8.98
C THR A 7 -26.14 -27.00 7.73
N PRO A 8 -24.98 -27.40 7.18
CA PRO A 8 -24.96 -28.14 5.93
C PRO A 8 -25.69 -29.48 6.14
N LEU A 9 -26.62 -29.78 5.23
CA LEU A 9 -27.44 -31.00 5.14
C LEU A 9 -26.56 -32.26 4.96
N PHE A 10 -25.79 -32.62 5.97
CA PHE A 10 -24.97 -33.84 6.01
C PHE A 10 -25.34 -34.78 7.16
N HIS A 11 -26.49 -34.58 7.82
CA HIS A 11 -27.15 -35.64 8.57
C HIS A 11 -27.86 -36.59 7.61
N ASN A 12 -27.08 -37.29 6.78
CA ASN A 12 -27.58 -38.39 6.00
C ASN A 12 -27.64 -39.61 6.93
N ALA A 13 -28.84 -40.11 7.23
CA ALA A 13 -29.07 -41.26 8.09
C ALA A 13 -28.47 -42.58 7.56
N ASN A 14 -27.85 -42.55 6.36
CA ASN A 14 -27.19 -43.67 5.70
C ASN A 14 -25.66 -43.49 5.63
N ALA A 15 -25.04 -42.98 6.70
CA ALA A 15 -23.58 -43.03 6.79
C ALA A 15 -23.13 -44.50 6.86
N PRO A 16 -22.15 -44.93 6.05
CA PRO A 16 -21.61 -46.29 6.13
C PRO A 16 -21.18 -46.56 7.57
N SER A 17 -21.53 -47.74 8.11
CA SER A 17 -21.38 -48.12 9.51
C SER A 17 -19.97 -47.86 10.10
N GLY A 18 -18.93 -47.90 9.26
CA GLY A 18 -17.55 -47.57 9.66
C GLY A 18 -17.32 -46.10 10.05
N LEU A 19 -18.06 -45.13 9.47
CA LEU A 19 -17.86 -43.70 9.75
C LEU A 19 -18.28 -43.31 11.18
N ALA A 20 -19.30 -43.99 11.73
CA ALA A 20 -19.77 -43.76 13.09
C ALA A 20 -18.71 -44.14 14.14
N SER A 21 -17.94 -45.20 13.89
CA SER A 21 -16.83 -45.59 14.77
C SER A 21 -15.70 -44.55 14.72
N LEU A 22 -15.25 -44.17 13.52
CA LEU A 22 -14.16 -43.20 13.36
C LEU A 22 -14.49 -41.83 13.96
N THR A 23 -15.74 -41.38 13.85
CA THR A 23 -16.15 -40.09 14.43
C THR A 23 -16.27 -40.12 15.95
N LYS A 24 -16.43 -41.29 16.56
CA LYS A 24 -16.36 -41.44 18.02
C LYS A 24 -14.93 -41.23 18.53
N ASP A 25 -13.95 -41.72 17.76
CA ASP A 25 -12.53 -41.69 18.14
C ASP A 25 -11.86 -40.35 17.81
N PHE A 26 -12.15 -39.76 16.64
CA PHE A 26 -11.47 -38.55 16.13
C PHE A 26 -12.36 -37.32 16.03
N GLY A 27 -13.64 -37.43 16.41
CA GLY A 27 -14.61 -36.36 16.31
C GLY A 27 -15.22 -36.18 14.91
N ARG A 28 -16.07 -35.16 14.77
CA ARG A 28 -16.80 -34.90 13.52
C ARG A 28 -15.87 -34.41 12.40
N LEU A 29 -16.18 -34.80 11.16
CA LEU A 29 -15.54 -34.22 9.99
C LEU A 29 -15.77 -32.71 9.97
N HIS A 30 -14.72 -31.95 9.68
CA HIS A 30 -14.75 -30.50 9.72
C HIS A 30 -13.95 -29.90 8.56
N GLU A 31 -14.21 -28.62 8.29
CA GLU A 31 -13.51 -27.89 7.24
C GLU A 31 -12.09 -27.54 7.69
N LEU A 32 -11.10 -28.02 6.94
CA LEU A 32 -9.69 -27.77 7.20
C LEU A 32 -9.24 -26.39 6.70
N PRO A 33 -8.20 -25.78 7.30
CA PRO A 33 -7.67 -24.48 6.86
C PRO A 33 -7.28 -24.41 5.37
N PRO A 34 -6.63 -25.42 4.75
CA PRO A 34 -6.36 -25.45 3.31
C PRO A 34 -7.63 -25.28 2.47
N THR A 35 -8.73 -25.93 2.84
CA THR A 35 -10.02 -25.82 2.14
C THR A 35 -10.57 -24.40 2.18
N LYS A 36 -10.48 -23.70 3.33
CA LYS A 36 -10.91 -22.30 3.45
C LYS A 36 -10.07 -21.37 2.56
N SER A 37 -8.77 -21.59 2.56
CA SER A 37 -7.82 -20.87 1.70
C SER A 37 -8.13 -21.11 0.22
N MET A 38 -8.38 -22.37 -0.15
CA MET A 38 -8.71 -22.77 -1.52
C MET A 38 -10.04 -22.17 -1.98
N LYS A 39 -11.08 -22.15 -1.15
CA LYS A 39 -12.35 -21.46 -1.46
C LYS A 39 -12.14 -19.96 -1.74
N THR A 40 -11.29 -19.32 -0.94
CA THR A 40 -10.94 -17.90 -1.14
C THR A 40 -10.17 -17.70 -2.45
N PHE A 41 -9.22 -18.59 -2.74
CA PHE A 41 -8.44 -18.61 -3.98
C PHE A 41 -9.35 -18.76 -5.21
N THR A 42 -10.24 -19.76 -5.24
CA THR A 42 -11.16 -19.99 -6.36
C THR A 42 -12.13 -18.84 -6.55
N LYS A 43 -12.64 -18.24 -5.46
CA LYS A 43 -13.48 -17.03 -5.54
C LYS A 43 -12.74 -15.86 -6.19
N ASN A 44 -11.47 -15.65 -5.82
CA ASN A 44 -10.65 -14.59 -6.40
C ASN A 44 -10.32 -14.85 -7.88
N LEU A 45 -10.07 -16.11 -8.26
CA LEU A 45 -9.86 -16.49 -9.67
C LEU A 45 -11.10 -16.26 -10.51
N ILE A 46 -12.28 -16.65 -10.04
CA ILE A 46 -13.54 -16.40 -10.75
C ILE A 46 -13.76 -14.91 -10.97
N ALA A 47 -13.52 -14.08 -9.95
CA ALA A 47 -13.58 -12.63 -10.10
C ALA A 47 -12.49 -12.07 -11.05
N LYS A 48 -11.30 -12.71 -11.13
CA LYS A 48 -10.25 -12.36 -12.11
C LYS A 48 -10.74 -12.69 -13.53
N ILE A 49 -11.27 -13.88 -13.74
CA ILE A 49 -11.83 -14.34 -15.04
C ILE A 49 -12.91 -13.37 -15.53
N GLU A 50 -13.86 -12.97 -14.69
CA GLU A 50 -14.91 -12.00 -15.08
C GLU A 50 -14.34 -10.65 -15.52
N ARG A 51 -13.35 -10.12 -14.79
CA ARG A 51 -12.69 -8.86 -15.15
C ARG A 51 -11.94 -8.99 -16.48
N LEU A 52 -11.25 -10.11 -16.68
CA LEU A 52 -10.52 -10.39 -17.92
C LEU A 52 -11.49 -10.58 -19.09
N GLN A 53 -12.61 -11.28 -18.93
CA GLN A 53 -13.64 -11.41 -19.96
C GLN A 53 -14.24 -10.06 -20.36
N LYS A 54 -14.56 -9.19 -19.39
CA LYS A 54 -15.03 -7.82 -19.67
C LYS A 54 -13.98 -7.00 -20.42
N ARG A 55 -12.72 -7.13 -20.03
CA ARG A 55 -11.59 -6.47 -20.71
C ARG A 55 -11.39 -7.02 -22.13
N LEU A 56 -11.46 -8.34 -22.30
CA LEU A 56 -11.36 -9.01 -23.58
C LEU A 56 -12.49 -8.59 -24.51
N LEU A 57 -13.74 -8.46 -24.03
CA LEU A 57 -14.85 -7.92 -24.83
C LEU A 57 -14.59 -6.47 -25.26
N SER A 58 -14.05 -5.64 -24.37
CA SER A 58 -13.67 -4.27 -24.72
C SER A 58 -12.58 -4.20 -25.79
N TYR A 59 -11.70 -5.21 -25.85
CA TYR A 59 -10.63 -5.31 -26.86
C TYR A 59 -11.08 -6.02 -28.12
N ALA A 60 -11.97 -7.01 -28.03
CA ALA A 60 -12.56 -7.70 -29.16
C ALA A 60 -13.39 -6.73 -30.01
N ASN A 61 -14.12 -5.81 -29.37
CA ASN A 61 -14.80 -4.73 -30.09
C ASN A 61 -13.83 -3.78 -30.80
N LEU A 62 -12.58 -3.66 -30.31
CA LEU A 62 -11.52 -2.88 -30.96
C LEU A 62 -10.76 -3.68 -32.04
N ALA A 63 -10.77 -5.02 -31.95
CA ALA A 63 -10.02 -5.93 -32.82
C ALA A 63 -10.86 -6.55 -33.94
N ARG A 64 -12.20 -6.64 -33.81
CA ARG A 64 -13.12 -7.20 -34.82
C ARG A 64 -13.28 -6.36 -36.08
N ILE A 65 -12.54 -5.28 -36.19
CA ILE A 65 -12.72 -4.26 -37.22
C ILE A 65 -11.42 -4.12 -37.99
N THR A 66 -10.76 -5.23 -38.29
CA THR A 66 -9.61 -5.21 -39.21
C THR A 66 -9.88 -6.26 -40.26
N ASP A 67 -10.20 -5.83 -41.47
CA ASP A 67 -10.20 -6.67 -42.66
C ASP A 67 -8.75 -7.14 -42.96
N ASP A 68 -8.57 -8.04 -43.92
CA ASP A 68 -7.24 -8.56 -44.33
C ASP A 68 -6.25 -7.43 -44.74
N ASP A 69 -6.76 -6.25 -45.07
CA ASP A 69 -5.98 -5.05 -45.41
C ASP A 69 -5.67 -4.13 -44.19
N GLY A 70 -6.10 -4.51 -42.97
CA GLY A 70 -5.79 -3.79 -41.73
C GLY A 70 -6.56 -2.48 -41.50
N TRP A 71 -7.66 -2.27 -42.22
CA TRP A 71 -8.48 -1.05 -42.12
C TRP A 71 -9.64 -1.19 -41.13
N LEU A 72 -9.83 -0.15 -40.32
CA LEU A 72 -10.90 0.01 -39.33
C LEU A 72 -12.10 0.72 -39.95
N TYR A 73 -13.08 -0.03 -40.46
CA TYR A 73 -14.31 0.50 -41.05
C TYR A 73 -15.53 0.36 -40.12
N ASN A 74 -16.35 1.40 -40.05
CA ASN A 74 -17.65 1.34 -39.40
C ASN A 74 -18.56 0.38 -40.21
N PRO A 75 -19.09 -0.69 -39.59
CA PRO A 75 -19.87 -1.71 -40.29
C PRO A 75 -21.19 -1.21 -40.89
N LEU A 76 -21.65 -0.01 -40.50
CA LEU A 76 -22.89 0.58 -41.02
C LEU A 76 -22.71 1.39 -42.30
N ASP A 77 -21.53 1.98 -42.53
CA ASP A 77 -21.33 2.95 -43.62
C ASP A 77 -19.98 2.80 -44.35
N GLY A 78 -19.12 1.85 -43.95
CA GLY A 78 -17.82 1.64 -44.57
C GLY A 78 -16.84 2.81 -44.39
N SER A 79 -17.11 3.74 -43.47
CA SER A 79 -16.23 4.88 -43.19
C SER A 79 -15.18 4.54 -42.13
N PRO A 80 -13.98 5.17 -42.15
CA PRO A 80 -12.96 4.91 -41.14
C PRO A 80 -13.42 5.30 -39.72
N ASN A 81 -13.45 4.36 -38.78
CA ASN A 81 -13.93 4.63 -37.42
C ASN A 81 -12.84 5.31 -36.57
N LEU A 82 -12.62 6.61 -36.80
CA LEU A 82 -11.61 7.42 -36.10
C LEU A 82 -11.83 7.52 -34.58
N VAL A 83 -13.07 7.32 -34.10
CA VAL A 83 -13.42 7.42 -32.68
C VAL A 83 -12.78 6.28 -31.88
N GLU A 84 -12.70 5.08 -32.46
CA GLU A 84 -12.18 3.89 -31.79
C GLU A 84 -10.65 3.87 -31.73
N HIS A 85 -9.96 4.38 -32.75
CA HIS A 85 -8.50 4.54 -32.73
C HIS A 85 -8.01 5.41 -31.57
N ASN A 86 -8.68 6.53 -31.32
CA ASN A 86 -8.32 7.41 -30.22
C ASN A 86 -8.58 6.75 -28.84
N ALA A 87 -9.54 5.82 -28.76
CA ALA A 87 -9.76 5.03 -27.56
C ALA A 87 -8.62 4.04 -27.28
N VAL A 88 -7.90 3.56 -28.31
CA VAL A 88 -6.73 2.67 -28.14
C VAL A 88 -5.48 3.45 -27.71
N LYS A 89 -5.30 4.69 -28.19
CA LYS A 89 -4.14 5.54 -27.85
C LYS A 89 -3.89 5.71 -26.35
N LYS A 90 -4.93 5.65 -25.52
CA LYS A 90 -4.80 5.71 -24.05
C LYS A 90 -4.01 4.55 -23.44
N PHE A 91 -3.83 3.46 -24.20
CA PHE A 91 -3.05 2.29 -23.79
C PHE A 91 -1.60 2.34 -24.25
N TYR A 92 -1.20 3.37 -25.01
CA TYR A 92 0.20 3.50 -25.44
C TYR A 92 1.07 3.79 -24.23
N GLN A 93 2.09 2.94 -24.02
CA GLN A 93 3.09 3.14 -22.98
C GLN A 93 4.35 3.85 -23.50
N PHE A 94 4.37 4.20 -24.79
CA PHE A 94 5.49 4.85 -25.46
C PHE A 94 5.07 6.16 -26.12
N ARG A 95 6.05 7.00 -26.43
CA ARG A 95 5.88 8.23 -27.23
C ARG A 95 6.61 8.06 -28.55
N LEU A 96 5.95 8.45 -29.63
CA LEU A 96 6.59 8.59 -30.92
C LEU A 96 7.40 9.90 -30.92
N VAL A 97 8.67 9.84 -31.30
CA VAL A 97 9.58 10.98 -31.38
C VAL A 97 9.69 11.43 -32.84
N GLY A 98 9.73 12.74 -33.10
CA GLY A 98 9.86 13.28 -34.48
C GLY A 98 8.59 13.17 -35.33
N ILE A 99 7.41 13.09 -34.70
CA ILE A 99 6.13 12.99 -35.44
C ILE A 99 5.69 14.31 -36.07
N ASP A 100 6.27 15.42 -35.62
CA ASP A 100 6.00 16.79 -36.07
C ASP A 100 6.52 17.05 -37.49
N THR A 101 7.52 16.30 -37.94
CA THR A 101 8.06 16.40 -39.30
C THR A 101 7.32 15.50 -40.31
N MET A 102 6.40 14.64 -39.85
CA MET A 102 5.64 13.75 -40.73
C MET A 102 4.46 14.46 -41.38
N ARG A 103 4.22 14.19 -42.67
CA ARG A 103 2.97 14.58 -43.33
C ARG A 103 1.78 14.00 -42.59
N LYS A 104 0.70 14.77 -42.47
CA LYS A 104 -0.52 14.39 -41.73
C LYS A 104 -1.07 13.01 -42.13
N SER A 105 -1.09 12.70 -43.44
CA SER A 105 -1.50 11.39 -43.96
C SER A 105 -0.64 10.24 -43.42
N ASN A 106 0.68 10.39 -43.44
CA ASN A 106 1.62 9.38 -42.94
C ASN A 106 1.48 9.19 -41.43
N LEU A 107 1.28 10.28 -40.68
CA LEU A 107 1.03 10.23 -39.24
C LEU A 107 -0.28 9.51 -38.91
N GLU A 108 -1.33 9.70 -39.72
CA GLU A 108 -2.59 8.96 -39.58
C GLU A 108 -2.37 7.46 -39.83
N HIS A 109 -1.69 7.07 -40.93
CA HIS A 109 -1.35 5.68 -41.20
C HIS A 109 -0.52 5.04 -40.08
N LEU A 110 0.51 5.73 -39.58
CA LEU A 110 1.33 5.25 -38.47
C LEU A 110 0.50 5.04 -37.20
N ASN A 111 -0.34 6.01 -36.83
CA ASN A 111 -1.21 5.88 -35.67
C ASN A 111 -2.19 4.71 -35.81
N ARG A 112 -2.68 4.44 -37.03
CA ARG A 112 -3.54 3.28 -37.29
C ARG A 112 -2.79 1.98 -37.10
N ALA A 113 -1.65 1.80 -37.78
CA ALA A 113 -0.82 0.61 -37.68
C ALA A 113 -0.42 0.31 -36.22
N VAL A 114 0.00 1.35 -35.49
CA VAL A 114 0.34 1.24 -34.07
C VAL A 114 -0.87 0.87 -33.22
N SER A 115 -2.04 1.48 -33.46
CA SER A 115 -3.28 1.13 -32.73
C SER A 115 -3.64 -0.33 -32.93
N THR A 116 -3.59 -0.82 -34.16
CA THR A 116 -3.90 -2.20 -34.52
C THR A 116 -2.95 -3.17 -33.84
N ALA A 117 -1.64 -2.92 -33.93
CA ALA A 117 -0.63 -3.76 -33.27
C ALA A 117 -0.80 -3.80 -31.74
N VAL A 118 -1.08 -2.64 -31.11
CA VAL A 118 -1.31 -2.55 -29.66
C VAL A 118 -2.60 -3.28 -29.27
N ALA A 119 -3.70 -3.11 -30.01
CA ALA A 119 -4.96 -3.78 -29.74
C ALA A 119 -4.83 -5.31 -29.86
N ALA A 120 -4.16 -5.79 -30.91
CA ALA A 120 -3.89 -7.21 -31.12
C ALA A 120 -3.03 -7.79 -29.97
N SER A 121 -1.95 -7.11 -29.59
CA SER A 121 -1.09 -7.54 -28.48
C SER A 121 -1.87 -7.60 -27.16
N LEU A 122 -2.65 -6.55 -26.84
CA LEU A 122 -3.49 -6.52 -25.64
C LEU A 122 -4.56 -7.61 -25.61
N TYR A 123 -5.12 -7.96 -26.77
CA TYR A 123 -6.07 -9.05 -26.90
C TYR A 123 -5.39 -10.38 -26.57
N THR A 124 -4.24 -10.67 -27.18
CA THR A 124 -3.45 -11.87 -26.94
C THR A 124 -3.07 -12.00 -25.47
N ASP A 125 -2.48 -10.96 -24.87
CA ASP A 125 -2.06 -10.95 -23.47
C ASP A 125 -3.23 -11.25 -22.53
N VAL A 126 -4.38 -10.58 -22.72
CA VAL A 126 -5.56 -10.78 -21.87
C VAL A 126 -6.14 -12.19 -22.05
N ASN A 127 -6.06 -12.75 -23.25
CA ASN A 127 -6.53 -14.09 -23.53
C ASN A 127 -5.63 -15.16 -22.88
N GLU A 128 -4.31 -14.98 -22.91
CA GLU A 128 -3.35 -15.82 -22.18
C GLU A 128 -3.59 -15.77 -20.68
N ASP A 129 -3.72 -14.56 -20.11
CA ASP A 129 -4.05 -14.33 -18.69
C ASP A 129 -5.37 -15.01 -18.28
N LEU A 130 -6.35 -15.02 -19.20
CA LEU A 130 -7.66 -15.63 -19.02
C LEU A 130 -7.56 -17.15 -19.03
N ASN A 131 -6.75 -17.71 -19.93
CA ASN A 131 -6.52 -19.16 -20.02
C ASN A 131 -5.75 -19.67 -18.79
N ASP A 132 -4.69 -18.98 -18.36
CA ASP A 132 -3.97 -19.29 -17.11
C ASP A 132 -4.91 -19.28 -15.89
N ALA A 133 -5.78 -18.26 -15.79
CA ALA A 133 -6.73 -18.19 -14.70
C ALA A 133 -7.77 -19.33 -14.72
N LYS A 134 -8.20 -19.75 -15.90
CA LYS A 134 -9.12 -20.90 -16.07
C LYS A 134 -8.42 -22.22 -15.72
N GLU A 135 -7.18 -22.41 -16.19
CA GLU A 135 -6.38 -23.60 -15.91
C GLU A 135 -6.14 -23.77 -14.40
N LYS A 136 -5.72 -22.69 -13.72
CA LYS A 136 -5.57 -22.67 -12.26
C LYS A 136 -6.90 -22.95 -11.53
N LEU A 137 -8.02 -22.47 -12.06
CA LEU A 137 -9.33 -22.75 -11.47
C LEU A 137 -9.73 -24.22 -11.65
N SER A 138 -9.44 -24.84 -12.80
CA SER A 138 -9.66 -26.27 -13.01
C SER A 138 -8.71 -27.16 -12.22
N GLY A 139 -7.48 -26.72 -11.96
CA GLY A 139 -6.50 -27.44 -11.15
C GLY A 139 -6.71 -27.33 -9.64
N ALA A 140 -7.57 -26.43 -9.17
CA ALA A 140 -7.80 -26.18 -7.74
C ALA A 140 -8.17 -27.44 -6.91
N PRO A 141 -9.02 -28.38 -7.40
CA PRO A 141 -9.29 -29.62 -6.69
C PRO A 141 -8.04 -30.50 -6.53
N THR A 142 -7.21 -30.59 -7.58
CA THR A 142 -5.95 -31.34 -7.55
C THR A 142 -4.97 -30.74 -6.55
N PHE A 143 -4.83 -29.40 -6.55
CA PHE A 143 -3.96 -28.71 -5.57
C PHE A 143 -4.43 -28.93 -4.13
N LEU A 144 -5.74 -28.84 -3.86
CA LEU A 144 -6.27 -29.12 -2.53
C LEU A 144 -6.03 -30.57 -2.13
N SER A 145 -6.26 -31.52 -3.04
CA SER A 145 -6.03 -32.95 -2.77
C SER A 145 -4.56 -33.21 -2.41
N ALA A 146 -3.62 -32.63 -3.16
CA ALA A 146 -2.19 -32.77 -2.85
C ALA A 146 -1.85 -32.23 -1.45
N GLU A 147 -2.25 -30.99 -1.14
CA GLU A 147 -1.99 -30.35 0.15
C GLU A 147 -2.62 -31.12 1.32
N LEU A 148 -3.81 -31.69 1.13
CA LEU A 148 -4.46 -32.49 2.17
C LEU A 148 -3.83 -33.88 2.36
N ASN A 149 -3.30 -34.49 1.30
CA ASN A 149 -2.56 -35.75 1.41
C ASN A 149 -1.23 -35.56 2.13
N GLU A 150 -0.52 -34.45 1.90
CA GLU A 150 0.70 -34.13 2.67
C GLU A 150 0.41 -33.97 4.17
N LEU A 151 -0.74 -33.40 4.54
CA LEU A 151 -1.19 -33.31 5.92
C LEU A 151 -1.55 -34.69 6.51
N LYS A 152 -2.19 -35.56 5.72
CA LYS A 152 -2.46 -36.94 6.10
C LYS A 152 -1.16 -37.69 6.39
N ASP A 153 -0.21 -37.64 5.47
CA ASP A 153 1.08 -38.33 5.60
C ASP A 153 1.83 -37.85 6.85
N SER A 154 1.83 -36.53 7.08
CA SER A 154 2.42 -35.92 8.27
C SER A 154 1.74 -36.37 9.58
N ALA A 155 0.41 -36.52 9.57
CA ALA A 155 -0.33 -36.97 10.74
C ALA A 155 -0.10 -38.46 11.06
N ILE A 156 0.00 -39.30 10.03
CA ILE A 156 0.24 -40.76 10.18
C ILE A 156 1.70 -41.03 10.58
N ALA A 157 2.65 -40.21 10.14
CA ALA A 157 4.07 -40.33 10.49
C ALA A 157 4.38 -40.06 11.97
N SER A 158 3.39 -39.65 12.77
CA SER A 158 3.55 -39.41 14.20
C SER A 158 4.03 -40.67 14.94
N SER A 159 5.15 -40.54 15.67
CA SER A 159 5.72 -41.63 16.48
C SER A 159 4.88 -42.02 17.70
N LEU A 160 3.82 -41.25 17.99
CA LEU A 160 2.94 -41.48 19.14
C LEU A 160 1.80 -42.47 18.85
N LEU A 161 1.61 -42.84 17.57
CA LEU A 161 0.55 -43.76 17.16
C LEU A 161 1.13 -45.17 17.01
N ASP A 162 0.43 -46.15 17.57
CA ASP A 162 0.69 -47.55 17.23
C ASP A 162 0.19 -47.86 15.80
N ASP A 163 0.52 -49.03 15.29
CA ASP A 163 0.19 -49.38 13.91
C ASP A 163 -1.33 -49.52 13.68
N THR A 164 -2.10 -49.86 14.72
CA THR A 164 -3.57 -49.94 14.63
C THR A 164 -4.17 -48.54 14.55
N ASP A 165 -3.68 -47.61 15.35
CA ASP A 165 -4.11 -46.22 15.37
C ASP A 165 -3.68 -45.47 14.11
N LYS A 166 -2.52 -45.81 13.52
CA LYS A 166 -2.12 -45.30 12.20
C LYS A 166 -3.10 -45.69 11.10
N ILE A 167 -3.58 -46.94 11.10
CA ILE A 167 -4.58 -47.41 10.13
C ILE A 167 -5.89 -46.63 10.32
N LYS A 168 -6.41 -46.54 11.55
CA LYS A 168 -7.64 -45.79 11.85
C LYS A 168 -7.52 -44.31 11.52
N MET A 169 -6.39 -43.68 11.84
CA MET A 169 -6.09 -42.28 11.50
C MET A 169 -6.06 -42.10 9.98
N GLY A 170 -5.45 -43.04 9.25
CA GLY A 170 -5.43 -43.02 7.78
C GLY A 170 -6.83 -43.06 7.17
N GLU A 171 -7.69 -43.97 7.64
CA GLU A 171 -9.09 -44.07 7.21
C GLU A 171 -9.88 -42.80 7.55
N TYR A 172 -9.69 -42.23 8.74
CA TYR A 172 -10.31 -40.97 9.14
C TYR A 172 -9.91 -39.82 8.20
N TRP A 173 -8.61 -39.68 7.91
CA TRP A 173 -8.12 -38.66 6.98
C TRP A 173 -8.65 -38.86 5.56
N ASP A 174 -8.78 -40.08 5.07
CA ASP A 174 -9.38 -40.34 3.74
C ASP A 174 -10.82 -39.82 3.66
N GLN A 175 -11.61 -40.03 4.72
CA GLN A 175 -12.96 -39.47 4.81
C GLN A 175 -12.95 -37.95 4.92
N LEU A 176 -12.00 -37.39 5.67
CA LEU A 176 -11.85 -35.94 5.85
C LEU A 176 -11.42 -35.23 4.56
N ILE A 177 -10.53 -35.83 3.77
CA ILE A 177 -10.12 -35.36 2.43
C ILE A 177 -11.33 -35.38 1.51
N LYS A 178 -12.05 -36.51 1.43
CA LYS A 178 -13.25 -36.65 0.60
C LYS A 178 -14.32 -35.61 0.96
N TYR A 179 -14.52 -35.34 2.25
CA TYR A 179 -15.41 -34.30 2.74
C TYR A 179 -14.99 -32.90 2.28
N ASN A 180 -13.71 -32.54 2.45
CA ASN A 180 -13.20 -31.23 2.09
C ASN A 180 -13.18 -30.99 0.57
N SER A 181 -12.88 -32.02 -0.24
CA SER A 181 -12.98 -31.97 -1.69
C SER A 181 -14.42 -31.69 -2.16
N ARG A 182 -15.41 -32.38 -1.59
CA ARG A 182 -16.84 -32.12 -1.88
C ARG A 182 -17.27 -30.72 -1.47
N LEU A 183 -16.78 -30.20 -0.34
CA LEU A 183 -17.06 -28.83 0.08
C LEU A 183 -16.53 -27.80 -0.93
N LEU A 184 -15.35 -28.03 -1.51
CA LEU A 184 -14.81 -27.18 -2.56
C LEU A 184 -15.63 -27.29 -3.85
N GLU A 185 -16.01 -28.50 -4.27
CA GLU A 185 -16.86 -28.73 -5.45
C GLU A 185 -18.20 -28.01 -5.34
N GLN A 186 -18.90 -28.16 -4.21
CA GLN A 186 -20.16 -27.45 -3.94
C GLN A 186 -19.97 -25.93 -3.98
N HIS A 187 -18.84 -25.43 -3.44
CA HIS A 187 -18.51 -24.03 -3.50
C HIS A 187 -18.31 -23.54 -4.94
N LEU A 188 -17.59 -24.30 -5.77
CA LEU A 188 -17.39 -24.01 -7.18
C LEU A 188 -18.70 -24.01 -7.97
N LEU A 189 -19.59 -24.98 -7.71
CA LEU A 189 -20.93 -25.02 -8.31
C LEU A 189 -21.76 -23.79 -7.92
N LYS A 190 -21.72 -23.39 -6.65
CA LYS A 190 -22.41 -22.18 -6.18
C LYS A 190 -21.90 -20.92 -6.88
N LEU A 191 -20.59 -20.78 -7.02
CA LEU A 191 -19.99 -19.64 -7.73
C LEU A 191 -20.36 -19.63 -9.22
N LYS A 192 -20.31 -20.78 -9.90
CA LYS A 192 -20.74 -20.90 -11.31
C LYS A 192 -22.24 -20.60 -11.50
N GLY A 193 -23.08 -21.01 -10.56
CA GLY A 193 -24.51 -20.70 -10.57
C GLY A 193 -24.80 -19.21 -10.42
N GLN A 194 -24.06 -18.51 -9.57
CA GLN A 194 -24.19 -17.06 -9.39
C GLN A 194 -23.84 -16.27 -10.64
N GLN A 195 -22.92 -16.77 -11.48
CA GLN A 195 -22.57 -16.13 -12.75
C GLN A 195 -23.70 -16.18 -13.77
N LYS A 196 -24.45 -17.29 -13.84
CA LYS A 196 -25.56 -17.44 -14.80
C LYS A 196 -26.81 -16.64 -14.42
N ALA A 197 -26.99 -16.34 -13.13
CA ALA A 197 -28.20 -15.66 -12.63
C ALA A 197 -28.19 -14.12 -12.78
N GLN A 198 -27.22 -13.54 -13.48
CA GLN A 198 -27.24 -12.11 -13.82
C GLN A 198 -27.15 -11.86 -15.33
N PRO A 199 -28.30 -11.79 -16.01
CA PRO A 199 -28.43 -10.92 -17.17
C PRO A 199 -29.64 -9.98 -17.00
N GLY A 200 -29.37 -8.68 -16.83
CA GLY A 200 -30.33 -7.60 -17.08
C GLY A 200 -31.23 -7.23 -15.89
N THR A 201 -31.09 -5.98 -15.41
CA THR A 201 -32.13 -5.05 -14.89
C THR A 201 -31.75 -4.20 -13.67
N LYS A 202 -30.58 -4.35 -13.05
CA LYS A 202 -30.17 -3.46 -11.93
C LYS A 202 -29.11 -2.42 -12.28
N GLU A 203 -29.12 -1.90 -13.50
CA GLU A 203 -28.20 -0.84 -13.93
C GLU A 203 -28.71 0.59 -13.70
N LYS A 204 -29.98 0.79 -13.32
CA LYS A 204 -30.54 2.16 -13.15
C LYS A 204 -30.55 2.76 -11.73
N GLU A 205 -30.17 2.02 -10.69
CA GLU A 205 -30.19 2.55 -9.30
C GLU A 205 -28.81 2.80 -8.67
N LYS A 206 -27.74 2.88 -9.49
CA LYS A 206 -26.40 3.26 -9.01
C LYS A 206 -25.91 4.61 -9.57
N ALA A 207 -26.82 5.52 -9.88
CA ALA A 207 -26.46 6.93 -9.92
C ALA A 207 -26.08 7.37 -8.49
N LEU A 208 -24.89 7.97 -8.33
CA LEU A 208 -24.31 8.52 -7.09
C LEU A 208 -23.56 7.58 -6.13
N GLN A 209 -22.99 6.46 -6.61
CA GLN A 209 -21.76 5.98 -5.96
C GLN A 209 -20.55 6.56 -6.70
N PRO A 210 -19.69 7.37 -6.03
CA PRO A 210 -18.52 7.92 -6.68
C PRO A 210 -17.67 6.77 -7.20
N ALA A 211 -17.38 6.78 -8.50
CA ALA A 211 -16.54 5.80 -9.16
C ALA A 211 -15.33 5.50 -8.26
N GLN A 212 -15.26 4.28 -7.72
CA GLN A 212 -14.10 3.83 -6.96
C GLN A 212 -12.92 3.86 -7.93
N LYS A 213 -12.15 4.94 -7.88
CA LYS A 213 -10.90 5.08 -8.63
C LYS A 213 -10.10 3.83 -8.33
N GLN A 214 -9.90 2.98 -9.35
CA GLN A 214 -8.95 1.88 -9.25
C GLN A 214 -7.64 2.48 -8.79
N THR A 215 -7.24 2.18 -7.56
CA THR A 215 -5.97 2.66 -7.02
C THR A 215 -4.90 2.02 -7.87
N LYS A 216 -4.24 2.81 -8.74
CA LYS A 216 -3.08 2.38 -9.52
C LYS A 216 -2.13 1.69 -8.53
N LYS A 217 -1.87 0.40 -8.76
CA LYS A 217 -0.87 -0.32 -7.97
C LYS A 217 0.46 0.40 -8.20
N VAL A 218 1.04 0.92 -7.13
CA VAL A 218 2.39 1.48 -7.17
C VAL A 218 3.34 0.29 -7.33
N PHE A 219 4.23 0.34 -8.30
CA PHE A 219 5.26 -0.69 -8.47
C PHE A 219 6.38 -0.45 -7.46
N VAL A 220 6.88 -1.53 -6.87
CA VAL A 220 8.04 -1.50 -5.98
C VAL A 220 9.14 -2.33 -6.64
N ASN A 221 10.17 -1.65 -7.11
CA ASN A 221 11.35 -2.28 -7.70
C ASN A 221 12.35 -2.65 -6.61
N VAL A 222 13.19 -3.66 -6.88
CA VAL A 222 14.23 -4.12 -5.96
C VAL A 222 15.54 -4.22 -6.73
N HIS A 223 16.57 -3.51 -6.26
CA HIS A 223 17.92 -3.59 -6.81
C HIS A 223 18.91 -3.76 -5.66
N LEU A 224 19.38 -4.99 -5.48
CA LEU A 224 20.23 -5.35 -4.35
C LEU A 224 21.49 -6.05 -4.85
N GLU A 225 22.64 -5.60 -4.35
CA GLU A 225 23.93 -6.31 -4.49
C GLU A 225 24.04 -7.43 -3.46
N LYS A 226 23.51 -7.22 -2.25
CA LYS A 226 23.45 -8.23 -1.19
C LYS A 226 22.18 -9.07 -1.36
N ARG A 227 22.28 -10.40 -1.21
CA ARG A 227 21.11 -11.30 -1.22
C ARG A 227 20.28 -11.12 0.05
N VAL A 228 19.36 -10.16 0.03
CA VAL A 228 18.36 -9.96 1.08
C VAL A 228 16.99 -10.37 0.56
N SER A 229 16.34 -11.32 1.24
CA SER A 229 14.97 -11.71 0.92
C SER A 229 14.00 -10.66 1.47
N ILE A 230 13.27 -9.98 0.58
CA ILE A 230 12.33 -8.93 0.96
C ILE A 230 10.96 -9.55 1.34
N PRO A 231 10.51 -9.44 2.60
CA PRO A 231 9.25 -10.03 3.02
C PRO A 231 8.03 -9.41 2.32
N SER A 232 6.99 -10.21 2.11
CA SER A 232 5.74 -9.76 1.47
C SER A 232 5.07 -8.56 2.16
N PHE A 233 5.25 -8.39 3.47
CA PHE A 233 4.69 -7.25 4.19
C PHE A 233 5.36 -5.91 3.83
N VAL A 234 6.63 -5.94 3.42
CA VAL A 234 7.36 -4.76 2.92
C VAL A 234 6.73 -4.29 1.61
N PHE A 235 6.59 -5.19 0.63
CA PHE A 235 5.94 -4.89 -0.64
C PHE A 235 4.50 -4.38 -0.46
N ARG A 236 3.69 -5.06 0.36
CA ARG A 236 2.30 -4.64 0.61
C ARG A 236 2.20 -3.22 1.17
N THR A 237 3.14 -2.83 2.03
CA THR A 237 3.16 -1.52 2.67
C THR A 237 3.68 -0.45 1.73
N LEU A 238 4.76 -0.71 1.00
CA LEU A 238 5.32 0.23 0.03
C LEU A 238 4.40 0.43 -1.18
N ASN A 239 3.63 -0.59 -1.56
CA ASN A 239 2.60 -0.49 -2.60
C ASN A 239 1.45 0.46 -2.26
N LEU A 240 1.33 0.92 -1.00
CA LEU A 240 0.41 2.00 -0.63
C LEU A 240 0.81 3.33 -1.28
N GLY A 241 2.09 3.46 -1.68
CA GLY A 241 2.62 4.53 -2.48
C GLY A 241 3.32 5.64 -1.68
N ALA A 242 4.12 6.43 -2.39
CA ALA A 242 4.85 7.57 -1.85
C ALA A 242 3.96 8.67 -1.22
N ASN A 243 2.71 8.76 -1.67
CA ASN A 243 1.74 9.74 -1.17
C ASN A 243 0.84 9.18 -0.07
N PHE A 244 1.11 7.95 0.40
CA PHE A 244 0.34 7.38 1.49
C PHE A 244 0.62 8.13 2.78
N GLN A 245 -0.40 8.80 3.31
CA GLN A 245 -0.28 9.55 4.56
C GLN A 245 -0.44 8.60 5.75
N VAL A 246 0.55 8.63 6.63
CA VAL A 246 0.47 7.93 7.91
C VAL A 246 -0.57 8.63 8.77
N CYS A 247 -1.59 7.89 9.21
CA CYS A 247 -2.50 8.40 10.22
C CYS A 247 -1.77 8.39 11.57
N SER A 248 -1.13 9.49 11.95
CA SER A 248 -0.60 9.62 13.31
C SER A 248 -1.76 9.59 14.31
N LEU A 249 -1.75 8.63 15.23
CA LEU A 249 -2.66 8.70 16.37
C LEU A 249 -2.26 9.92 17.21
N PRO A 250 -3.21 10.75 17.67
CA PRO A 250 -2.88 11.88 18.52
C PRO A 250 -2.24 11.36 19.81
N THR A 251 -1.08 11.91 20.17
CA THR A 251 -0.39 11.55 21.41
C THR A 251 -1.24 11.97 22.61
N GLN A 252 -1.04 11.33 23.76
CA GLN A 252 -1.73 11.73 25.01
C GLN A 252 -1.48 13.22 25.34
N ARG A 253 -0.26 13.70 25.06
CA ARG A 253 0.10 15.12 25.18
C ARG A 253 -0.69 16.00 24.20
N SER A 254 -0.79 15.61 22.93
CA SER A 254 -1.58 16.34 21.93
C SER A 254 -3.06 16.40 22.32
N LEU A 255 -3.63 15.27 22.76
CA LEU A 255 -5.02 15.21 23.22
C LEU A 255 -5.26 16.13 24.42
N ARG A 256 -4.33 16.13 25.39
CA ARG A 256 -4.39 17.02 26.56
C ARG A 256 -4.33 18.49 26.15
N ASN A 257 -3.42 18.85 25.25
CA ASN A 257 -3.29 20.23 24.77
C ASN A 257 -4.55 20.69 24.02
N SER A 258 -5.06 19.88 23.08
CA SER A 258 -6.31 20.19 22.35
C SER A 258 -7.50 20.31 23.29
N TRP A 259 -7.57 19.49 24.35
CA TRP A 259 -8.60 19.62 25.37
C TRP A 259 -8.45 20.90 26.20
N GLN A 260 -7.23 21.26 26.63
CA GLN A 260 -6.98 22.52 27.32
C GLN A 260 -7.40 23.73 26.49
N GLU A 261 -7.15 23.69 25.18
CA GLU A 261 -7.58 24.72 24.25
C GLU A 261 -9.12 24.77 24.15
N ALA A 262 -9.78 23.62 23.93
CA ALA A 262 -11.23 23.52 23.87
C ALA A 262 -11.90 24.00 25.18
N ARG A 263 -11.33 23.63 26.33
CA ARG A 263 -11.72 24.12 27.66
C ARG A 263 -11.61 25.65 27.72
N GLY A 264 -10.49 26.21 27.28
CA GLY A 264 -10.30 27.65 27.19
C GLY A 264 -11.36 28.34 26.33
N GLN A 265 -11.72 27.75 25.19
CA GLN A 265 -12.78 28.27 24.32
C GLN A 265 -14.17 28.19 24.96
N ILE A 266 -14.49 27.08 25.63
CA ILE A 266 -15.77 26.91 26.35
C ILE A 266 -15.87 27.96 27.45
N LEU A 267 -14.85 28.09 28.29
CA LEU A 267 -14.82 29.06 29.39
C LEU A 267 -14.92 30.50 28.87
N LYS A 268 -14.26 30.84 27.75
CA LYS A 268 -14.40 32.16 27.12
C LYS A 268 -15.81 32.43 26.62
N LYS A 269 -16.51 31.42 26.09
CA LYS A 269 -17.88 31.55 25.58
C LYS A 269 -18.94 31.58 26.69
N THR A 270 -18.73 30.84 27.78
CA THR A 270 -19.67 30.75 28.89
C THR A 270 -19.48 31.86 29.93
N GLY A 271 -18.27 32.40 30.06
CA GLY A 271 -17.92 33.39 31.08
C GLY A 271 -17.74 34.81 30.55
N GLY A 272 -18.60 35.28 29.64
CA GLY A 272 -18.59 36.67 29.14
C GLY A 272 -18.77 37.71 30.25
N GLY A 273 -17.74 37.95 31.07
CA GLY A 273 -17.69 38.91 32.17
C GLY A 273 -18.23 38.44 33.53
N GLN A 274 -18.96 37.32 33.62
CA GLN A 274 -19.52 36.82 34.88
C GLN A 274 -18.75 35.62 35.45
N LYS A 275 -18.68 35.53 36.79
CA LYS A 275 -18.11 34.37 37.50
C LYS A 275 -18.84 33.10 37.06
N ILE A 276 -18.15 32.25 36.32
CA ILE A 276 -18.66 30.92 35.94
C ILE A 276 -18.87 30.11 37.23
N GLY A 277 -20.08 29.58 37.42
CA GLY A 277 -20.40 28.75 38.57
C GLY A 277 -19.54 27.48 38.63
N SER A 278 -19.15 27.07 39.84
CA SER A 278 -18.33 25.89 40.11
C SER A 278 -18.90 24.60 39.49
N ALA A 279 -20.23 24.51 39.34
CA ALA A 279 -20.89 23.38 38.68
C ALA A 279 -20.45 23.19 37.21
N VAL A 280 -20.27 24.27 36.46
CA VAL A 280 -19.83 24.21 35.04
C VAL A 280 -18.36 23.80 34.96
N ILE A 281 -17.53 24.30 35.87
CA ILE A 281 -16.12 23.93 35.98
C ILE A 281 -16.00 22.44 36.32
N ASN A 282 -16.73 21.98 37.34
CA ASN A 282 -16.77 20.56 37.75
C ASN A 282 -17.27 19.65 36.62
N LEU A 283 -18.27 20.09 35.85
CA LEU A 283 -18.74 19.35 34.68
C LEU A 283 -17.63 19.23 33.62
N ILE A 284 -16.98 20.34 33.25
CA ILE A 284 -15.88 20.34 32.27
C ILE A 284 -14.73 19.46 32.74
N ASP A 285 -14.35 19.54 34.01
CA ASP A 285 -13.23 18.79 34.55
C ASP A 285 -13.57 17.28 34.65
N SER A 286 -14.85 16.91 34.89
CA SER A 286 -15.31 15.51 34.84
C SER A 286 -15.19 14.86 33.45
N PHE A 287 -15.26 15.65 32.37
CA PHE A 287 -15.02 15.16 31.00
C PHE A 287 -13.55 14.84 30.74
N ASN A 288 -12.63 15.54 31.40
CA ASN A 288 -11.18 15.32 31.29
C ASN A 288 -10.80 13.91 31.78
N ASP A 289 -11.39 13.51 32.91
CA ASP A 289 -11.04 12.28 33.61
C ASP A 289 -11.58 11.02 32.91
N ARG A 290 -12.80 11.07 32.36
CA ARG A 290 -13.47 9.89 31.78
C ARG A 290 -13.05 9.52 30.35
N ARG A 291 -12.52 10.45 29.55
CA ARG A 291 -12.24 10.21 28.11
C ARG A 291 -10.76 10.17 27.73
N PHE A 292 -9.88 10.88 28.43
CA PHE A 292 -8.48 11.00 28.04
C PHE A 292 -7.53 10.02 28.74
N CYS A 293 -7.92 9.48 29.90
CA CYS A 293 -7.16 8.47 30.65
C CYS A 293 -7.78 7.07 30.60
N ASN A 294 -8.95 6.92 29.97
CA ASN A 294 -9.66 5.65 29.96
C ASN A 294 -9.21 4.76 28.80
N ILE A 295 -8.26 3.87 29.08
CA ILE A 295 -7.81 2.81 28.15
C ILE A 295 -8.99 2.01 27.60
N ASN A 296 -10.06 1.78 28.36
CA ASN A 296 -11.25 1.08 27.86
C ASN A 296 -12.01 1.90 26.83
N PHE A 297 -12.06 3.23 26.97
CA PHE A 297 -12.63 4.12 25.95
C PHE A 297 -11.77 4.13 24.69
N ILE A 298 -10.44 4.23 24.82
CA ILE A 298 -9.51 4.13 23.68
C ILE A 298 -9.68 2.77 22.99
N ASN A 299 -9.72 1.67 23.74
CA ASN A 299 -9.96 0.32 23.21
C ASN A 299 -11.33 0.19 22.55
N LYS A 300 -12.37 0.83 23.10
CA LYS A 300 -13.73 0.87 22.51
C LYS A 300 -13.74 1.70 21.22
N VAL A 301 -13.04 2.82 21.17
CA VAL A 301 -12.89 3.66 19.97
C VAL A 301 -12.03 2.94 18.91
N LEU A 302 -11.03 2.16 19.31
CA LEU A 302 -10.26 1.24 18.45
C LEU A 302 -11.06 -0.01 18.02
N ARG A 303 -12.29 -0.21 18.50
CA ARG A 303 -13.24 -1.14 17.86
C ARG A 303 -13.78 -0.58 16.54
N ASN A 304 -13.62 0.73 16.28
CA ASN A 304 -13.86 1.29 14.95
C ASN A 304 -12.87 0.65 13.96
N SER A 305 -13.40 -0.01 12.94
CA SER A 305 -12.63 -0.72 11.93
C SER A 305 -11.62 0.17 11.21
N GLY A 306 -11.93 1.46 11.03
CA GLY A 306 -11.03 2.45 10.41
C GLY A 306 -9.81 2.76 11.27
N LEU A 307 -10.00 2.99 12.57
CA LEU A 307 -8.89 3.30 13.49
C LEU A 307 -8.02 2.07 13.74
N ARG A 308 -8.63 0.88 13.85
CA ARG A 308 -7.88 -0.38 13.93
C ARG A 308 -7.03 -0.60 12.68
N LYS A 309 -7.59 -0.31 11.51
CA LYS A 309 -6.85 -0.37 10.24
C LYS A 309 -5.68 0.61 10.23
N ALA A 310 -5.87 1.84 10.69
CA ALA A 310 -4.80 2.83 10.80
C ALA A 310 -3.69 2.39 11.76
N ALA A 311 -4.05 1.89 12.95
CA ALA A 311 -3.09 1.37 13.93
C ALA A 311 -2.28 0.19 13.35
N ASN A 312 -2.94 -0.76 12.67
CA ASN A 312 -2.27 -1.88 12.00
C ASN A 312 -1.33 -1.41 10.90
N ILE A 313 -1.71 -0.39 10.13
CA ILE A 313 -0.85 0.20 9.09
C ILE A 313 0.39 0.85 9.72
N ASN A 314 0.24 1.60 10.82
CA ASN A 314 1.36 2.21 11.53
C ASN A 314 2.33 1.15 12.09
N LEU A 315 1.79 0.08 12.69
CA LEU A 315 2.60 -1.03 13.17
C LEU A 315 3.37 -1.70 12.02
N THR A 316 2.71 -1.87 10.87
CA THR A 316 3.35 -2.45 9.69
C THR A 316 4.42 -1.53 9.13
N LEU A 317 4.18 -0.22 9.04
CA LEU A 317 5.18 0.77 8.63
C LEU A 317 6.41 0.75 9.53
N ARG A 318 6.21 0.66 10.86
CA ARG A 318 7.32 0.52 11.81
C ARG A 318 8.14 -0.74 11.53
N ARG A 319 7.49 -1.89 11.34
CA ARG A 319 8.17 -3.14 10.99
C ARG A 319 8.92 -3.06 9.66
N VAL A 320 8.38 -2.33 8.68
CA VAL A 320 9.07 -2.10 7.41
C VAL A 320 10.30 -1.23 7.61
N TYR A 321 10.19 -0.17 8.40
CA TYR A 321 11.34 0.68 8.74
C TYR A 321 12.44 -0.11 9.45
N GLU A 322 12.08 -0.84 10.51
CA GLU A 322 13.01 -1.71 11.26
C GLU A 322 13.70 -2.70 10.31
N PHE A 323 12.93 -3.41 9.48
CA PHE A 323 13.49 -4.33 8.47
C PHE A 323 14.48 -3.64 7.52
N LEU A 324 14.14 -2.47 6.99
CA LEU A 324 15.03 -1.74 6.06
C LEU A 324 16.33 -1.32 6.75
N VAL A 325 16.24 -0.80 7.98
CA VAL A 325 17.41 -0.38 8.77
C VAL A 325 18.30 -1.57 9.12
N ASP A 326 17.72 -2.66 9.61
CA ASP A 326 18.45 -3.86 10.03
C ASP A 326 19.18 -4.55 8.87
N ASN A 327 18.73 -4.33 7.63
CA ASN A 327 19.34 -4.88 6.41
C ASN A 327 20.14 -3.85 5.59
N ASP A 328 20.37 -2.65 6.14
CA ASP A 328 21.08 -1.55 5.48
C ASP A 328 20.52 -1.23 4.07
N LEU A 329 19.20 -1.14 4.02
CA LEU A 329 18.42 -0.84 2.83
C LEU A 329 17.81 0.56 2.94
N ILE A 330 17.62 1.20 1.78
CA ILE A 330 16.85 2.43 1.68
C ILE A 330 15.77 2.30 0.61
N VAL A 331 14.73 3.12 0.73
CA VAL A 331 13.66 3.21 -0.27
C VAL A 331 13.72 4.58 -0.93
N VAL A 332 13.87 4.60 -2.24
CA VAL A 332 13.95 5.82 -3.04
C VAL A 332 12.74 5.94 -3.98
N LEU A 333 12.37 7.18 -4.30
CA LEU A 333 11.32 7.42 -5.30
C LEU A 333 11.88 7.11 -6.68
N ALA A 334 11.18 6.26 -7.44
CA ALA A 334 11.47 6.09 -8.86
C ALA A 334 10.96 7.31 -9.65
N ASP A 335 11.61 7.62 -10.77
CA ASP A 335 11.24 8.75 -11.61
C ASP A 335 9.77 8.66 -12.09
N LYS A 336 9.12 9.81 -12.32
CA LYS A 336 7.80 9.94 -12.99
C LYS A 336 6.67 9.02 -12.49
N ASN A 337 6.53 8.84 -11.17
CA ASN A 337 5.51 7.98 -10.57
C ASN A 337 5.65 6.48 -10.89
N LEU A 338 6.85 6.03 -11.29
CA LEU A 338 7.15 4.61 -11.47
C LEU A 338 7.18 3.84 -10.14
N GLY A 339 7.05 4.55 -9.02
CA GLY A 339 6.79 4.00 -7.70
C GLY A 339 7.98 4.13 -6.77
N LEU A 340 8.33 3.06 -6.08
CA LEU A 340 9.40 3.04 -5.09
C LEU A 340 10.46 2.01 -5.50
N THR A 341 11.72 2.26 -5.19
CA THR A 341 12.81 1.31 -5.42
C THR A 341 13.52 1.03 -4.10
N ILE A 342 13.65 -0.24 -3.73
CA ILE A 342 14.47 -0.68 -2.60
C ILE A 342 15.89 -0.91 -3.09
N VAL A 343 16.87 -0.27 -2.48
CA VAL A 343 18.29 -0.40 -2.82
C VAL A 343 19.16 -0.57 -1.59
N ASN A 344 20.36 -1.15 -1.75
CA ASN A 344 21.37 -1.11 -0.70
C ASN A 344 21.81 0.33 -0.43
N LYS A 345 21.98 0.68 0.84
CA LYS A 345 22.39 2.03 1.24
C LYS A 345 23.77 2.38 0.70
N ASP A 346 24.74 1.48 0.84
CA ASP A 346 26.11 1.65 0.34
C ASP A 346 26.14 1.87 -1.18
N TRP A 347 25.40 1.04 -1.93
CA TRP A 347 25.27 1.18 -3.38
C TRP A 347 24.72 2.54 -3.77
N TYR A 348 23.65 2.99 -3.09
CA TYR A 348 23.04 4.29 -3.37
C TYR A 348 23.99 5.44 -3.07
N HIS A 349 24.66 5.42 -1.91
CA HIS A 349 25.66 6.44 -1.57
C HIS A 349 26.76 6.50 -2.63
N LYS A 350 27.33 5.34 -3.01
CA LYS A 350 28.39 5.26 -4.03
C LYS A 350 27.96 5.89 -5.35
N HIS A 351 26.77 5.55 -5.86
CA HIS A 351 26.29 6.06 -7.16
C HIS A 351 25.84 7.52 -7.09
N MET A 352 25.26 7.97 -5.97
CA MET A 352 24.93 9.37 -5.79
C MET A 352 26.20 10.23 -5.71
N LEU A 353 27.25 9.78 -5.02
CA LEU A 353 28.53 10.48 -4.94
C LEU A 353 29.24 10.53 -6.30
N ALA A 354 29.18 9.45 -7.09
CA ALA A 354 29.75 9.44 -8.43
C ALA A 354 29.17 10.53 -9.35
N HIS A 355 27.92 10.96 -9.13
CA HIS A 355 27.35 12.11 -9.86
C HIS A 355 27.94 13.45 -9.43
N PHE A 356 28.45 13.58 -8.20
CA PHE A 356 29.08 14.80 -7.69
C PHE A 356 30.58 14.87 -8.00
N ASP A 357 31.22 13.73 -8.23
CA ASP A 357 32.62 13.64 -8.65
C ASP A 357 32.80 13.97 -10.15
N ASP A 358 31.71 14.27 -10.87
CA ASP A 358 31.74 14.71 -12.27
C ASP A 358 32.26 16.16 -12.36
N THR A 359 33.57 16.28 -12.62
CA THR A 359 34.26 17.57 -12.75
C THR A 359 33.84 18.40 -13.95
N GLU A 360 33.14 17.81 -14.94
CA GLU A 360 32.58 18.57 -16.07
C GLU A 360 31.33 19.34 -15.63
N MET A 361 30.54 18.77 -14.70
CA MET A 361 29.29 19.34 -14.21
C MET A 361 29.45 20.15 -12.92
N PHE A 362 30.47 19.84 -12.12
CA PHE A 362 30.71 20.46 -10.82
C PHE A 362 32.15 20.99 -10.74
N SER A 363 32.28 22.29 -10.46
CA SER A 363 33.56 22.90 -10.10
C SER A 363 33.74 22.87 -8.59
N TYR A 364 34.91 22.44 -8.12
CA TYR A 364 35.27 22.60 -6.72
C TYR A 364 35.32 24.09 -6.37
N ILE A 365 34.53 24.50 -5.38
CA ILE A 365 34.64 25.86 -4.84
C ILE A 365 35.77 25.84 -3.83
N ASP A 366 36.88 26.49 -4.16
CA ASP A 366 37.99 26.66 -3.22
C ASP A 366 37.51 27.42 -1.99
N THR A 367 37.46 26.73 -0.85
CA THR A 367 36.99 27.28 0.42
C THR A 367 38.06 28.07 1.18
N ASN A 368 39.29 28.14 0.66
CA ASN A 368 40.36 28.93 1.27
C ASN A 368 40.07 30.45 1.25
N ALA A 369 39.15 30.89 0.38
CA ALA A 369 38.59 32.25 0.36
C ALA A 369 37.06 32.21 0.55
N ALA A 370 36.54 31.30 1.37
CA ALA A 370 35.12 31.24 1.67
C ALA A 370 34.64 32.54 2.34
N PRO A 371 33.45 33.07 1.99
CA PRO A 371 32.82 34.12 2.77
C PRO A 371 32.76 33.69 4.24
N ALA A 372 33.04 34.62 5.17
CA ALA A 372 32.84 34.36 6.59
C ALA A 372 31.44 33.73 6.76
N LEU A 373 31.36 32.54 7.37
CA LEU A 373 30.14 31.73 7.63
C LEU A 373 29.81 30.59 6.64
N VAL A 374 30.73 30.16 5.76
CA VAL A 374 30.58 28.94 4.94
C VAL A 374 31.49 27.82 5.48
N CYS A 375 31.05 26.56 5.40
CA CYS A 375 31.90 25.41 5.75
C CYS A 375 33.15 25.39 4.89
N THR A 376 34.30 25.07 5.50
CA THR A 376 35.52 24.83 4.74
C THR A 376 35.65 23.34 4.44
N VAL A 377 36.16 23.00 3.26
CA VAL A 377 36.49 21.63 2.89
C VAL A 377 38.00 21.55 2.85
N ASP A 378 38.59 20.81 3.77
CA ASP A 378 40.02 20.55 3.81
C ASP A 378 40.24 19.05 3.64
N SER A 379 41.03 18.66 2.64
CA SER A 379 41.49 17.28 2.47
C SER A 379 40.36 16.24 2.51
N SER A 380 39.26 16.51 1.80
CA SER A 380 38.04 15.67 1.75
C SER A 380 37.22 15.61 3.06
N THR A 381 37.59 16.38 4.08
CA THR A 381 36.80 16.53 5.31
C THR A 381 36.13 17.90 5.36
N VAL A 382 34.82 17.92 5.64
CA VAL A 382 34.05 19.16 5.78
C VAL A 382 34.15 19.65 7.22
N ASN A 383 34.77 20.81 7.43
CA ASN A 383 34.81 21.47 8.72
C ASN A 383 33.49 22.23 8.96
N TRP A 384 32.65 21.66 9.81
CA TRP A 384 31.36 22.23 10.18
C TRP A 384 31.42 23.26 11.32
N THR A 385 32.59 23.47 11.96
CA THR A 385 32.74 24.35 13.13
C THR A 385 32.16 25.76 12.93
N PRO A 386 32.31 26.44 11.78
CA PRO A 386 31.69 27.75 11.56
C PRO A 386 30.16 27.71 11.66
N LEU A 387 29.54 26.65 11.15
CA LEU A 387 28.08 26.46 11.20
C LEU A 387 27.60 26.09 12.60
N ILE A 388 28.35 25.24 13.33
CA ILE A 388 28.07 24.89 14.75
C ILE A 388 28.02 26.15 15.59
N LYS A 389 29.06 27.00 15.51
CA LYS A 389 29.14 28.25 16.27
C LYS A 389 27.97 29.19 15.96
N LYS A 390 27.57 29.29 14.69
CA LYS A 390 26.40 30.09 14.27
C LYS A 390 25.11 29.54 14.84
N LEU A 391 24.92 28.22 14.81
CA LEU A 391 23.72 27.57 15.33
C LEU A 391 23.64 27.71 16.85
N PHE A 392 24.75 27.51 17.54
CA PHE A 392 24.89 27.77 18.97
C PHE A 392 24.55 29.21 19.33
N PHE A 393 25.08 30.20 18.60
CA PHE A 393 24.78 31.61 18.87
C PHE A 393 23.29 31.93 18.68
N ARG A 394 22.66 31.38 17.63
CA ARG A 394 21.21 31.52 17.42
C ARG A 394 20.41 30.85 18.53
N LEU A 395 20.76 29.63 18.92
CA LEU A 395 20.11 28.93 20.02
C LEU A 395 20.25 29.72 21.33
N LYS A 396 21.47 30.19 21.65
CA LYS A 396 21.74 31.05 22.81
C LYS A 396 20.88 32.31 22.78
N SER A 397 20.73 32.95 21.63
CA SER A 397 19.87 34.13 21.47
C SER A 397 18.40 33.82 21.75
N VAL A 398 17.90 32.65 21.32
CA VAL A 398 16.51 32.23 21.59
C VAL A 398 16.33 31.86 23.06
N VAL A 399 17.26 31.10 23.64
CA VAL A 399 17.22 30.70 25.05
C VAL A 399 17.24 31.93 25.96
N ARG A 400 18.03 32.95 25.63
CA ARG A 400 18.04 34.25 26.33
C ARG A 400 16.69 34.96 26.35
N THR A 401 15.76 34.69 25.43
CA THR A 401 14.41 35.28 25.52
C THR A 401 13.53 34.60 26.59
N TYR A 402 13.96 33.45 27.12
CA TYR A 402 13.24 32.69 28.14
C TYR A 402 13.91 32.74 29.52
N PHE A 403 15.20 33.07 29.59
CA PHE A 403 15.95 33.18 30.85
C PHE A 403 16.49 34.60 31.04
N VAL A 404 16.21 35.18 32.21
CA VAL A 404 16.56 36.58 32.52
C VAL A 404 18.06 36.76 32.76
N ASN A 405 18.74 35.74 33.29
CA ASN A 405 20.18 35.79 33.60
C ASN A 405 21.00 34.87 32.69
N GLU A 406 22.28 35.25 32.49
CA GLU A 406 23.20 34.52 31.62
C GLU A 406 23.60 33.15 32.20
N LYS A 407 23.63 33.02 33.53
CA LYS A 407 23.97 31.76 34.21
C LYS A 407 22.98 30.65 33.86
N ASP A 408 21.68 30.94 33.88
CA ASP A 408 20.61 29.99 33.56
C ASP A 408 20.57 29.66 32.07
N THR A 409 20.83 30.65 31.21
CA THR A 409 21.03 30.43 29.77
C THR A 409 22.17 29.44 29.53
N ASN A 410 23.34 29.67 30.16
CA ASN A 410 24.51 28.82 29.99
C ASN A 410 24.29 27.42 30.60
N ASN A 411 23.63 27.33 31.76
CA ASN A 411 23.26 26.04 32.36
C ASN A 411 22.32 25.24 31.46
N PHE A 412 21.34 25.90 30.84
CA PHE A 412 20.44 25.27 29.87
C PHE A 412 21.22 24.76 28.65
N LEU A 413 22.06 25.59 28.06
CA LEU A 413 22.87 25.21 26.89
C LEU A 413 23.84 24.08 27.25
N ALA A 414 24.58 24.16 28.35
CA ALA A 414 25.50 23.10 28.76
C ALA A 414 24.80 21.76 29.02
N LYS A 415 23.53 21.78 29.45
CA LYS A 415 22.74 20.57 29.69
C LYS A 415 22.18 19.94 28.41
N TYR A 416 21.83 20.75 27.41
CA TYR A 416 21.04 20.31 26.25
C TYR A 416 21.74 20.46 24.90
N TRP A 417 22.89 21.14 24.86
CA TRP A 417 23.68 21.36 23.66
C TRP A 417 25.10 20.85 23.87
N ASP A 418 25.47 19.85 23.10
CA ASP A 418 26.82 19.29 23.07
C ASP A 418 27.38 19.45 21.66
N GLU A 419 28.30 20.42 21.51
CA GLU A 419 28.93 20.76 20.22
C GLU A 419 29.60 19.56 19.55
N SER A 420 30.17 18.65 20.34
CA SER A 420 30.89 17.47 19.83
C SER A 420 29.95 16.41 19.25
N ASN A 421 28.70 16.41 19.69
CA ASN A 421 27.66 15.47 19.26
C ASN A 421 26.66 16.08 18.25
N VAL A 422 26.90 17.31 17.77
CA VAL A 422 26.07 17.93 16.72
C VAL A 422 26.37 17.26 15.39
N VAL A 423 25.43 16.45 14.91
CA VAL A 423 25.49 15.86 13.58
C VAL A 423 24.77 16.78 12.59
N PHE A 424 25.49 17.28 11.58
CA PHE A 424 24.84 17.93 10.45
C PHE A 424 24.26 16.86 9.53
N PRO A 425 22.96 16.92 9.21
CA PRO A 425 22.42 16.03 8.21
C PRO A 425 23.11 16.34 6.89
N GLN A 426 23.78 15.34 6.33
CA GLN A 426 24.32 15.43 4.98
C GLN A 426 23.15 15.60 4.01
N THR A 427 23.08 16.76 3.37
CA THR A 427 22.03 17.05 2.39
C THR A 427 22.44 16.45 1.06
N TYR A 428 21.69 15.45 0.62
CA TYR A 428 21.80 14.97 -0.75
C TYR A 428 21.11 15.98 -1.67
N GLY A 429 21.61 16.15 -2.89
CA GLY A 429 20.96 16.95 -3.91
C GLY A 429 20.79 16.12 -5.18
N LEU A 430 19.64 16.24 -5.83
CA LEU A 430 19.47 15.71 -7.17
C LEU A 430 19.76 16.85 -8.15
N ALA A 431 20.79 16.69 -8.97
CA ALA A 431 21.08 17.62 -10.06
C ALA A 431 19.91 17.62 -11.05
N LYS A 432 19.35 18.81 -11.34
CA LYS A 432 18.35 18.97 -12.39
C LYS A 432 19.06 19.28 -13.70
N LEU A 433 19.51 18.22 -14.39
CA LEU A 433 20.23 18.30 -15.66
C LEU A 433 19.46 19.06 -16.77
N HIS A 434 18.13 19.13 -16.67
CA HIS A 434 17.28 19.86 -17.63
C HIS A 434 17.19 21.39 -17.38
N LYS A 435 17.91 21.94 -16.41
CA LYS A 435 17.93 23.38 -16.13
C LYS A 435 19.28 23.98 -16.52
N ASN A 436 19.27 25.23 -16.99
CA ASN A 436 20.48 25.98 -17.33
C ASN A 436 20.49 27.35 -16.58
N PRO A 437 21.39 27.58 -15.60
CA PRO A 437 22.41 26.64 -15.11
C PRO A 437 21.78 25.42 -14.42
N VAL A 438 22.52 24.32 -14.34
CA VAL A 438 22.08 23.11 -13.62
C VAL A 438 21.76 23.50 -12.18
N VAL A 439 20.53 23.19 -11.74
CA VAL A 439 20.08 23.53 -10.39
C VAL A 439 20.07 22.28 -9.52
N LEU A 440 20.71 22.34 -8.35
CA LEU A 440 20.61 21.30 -7.35
C LEU A 440 19.24 21.35 -6.66
N ARG A 441 18.48 20.25 -6.70
CA ARG A 441 17.32 20.07 -5.84
C ARG A 441 17.76 19.32 -4.59
N TYR A 442 17.83 19.99 -3.45
CA TYR A 442 18.04 19.32 -2.18
C TYR A 442 17.01 18.20 -1.99
N ILE A 443 17.50 16.97 -1.84
CA ILE A 443 16.80 15.82 -1.29
C ILE A 443 16.85 16.01 0.21
N THR A 444 15.98 16.86 0.73
CA THR A 444 15.70 16.83 2.16
C THR A 444 14.97 15.52 2.45
N PRO A 445 15.29 14.80 3.56
CA PRO A 445 14.36 13.81 4.06
C PRO A 445 13.01 14.51 4.18
N VAL A 446 11.95 13.89 3.65
CA VAL A 446 10.63 14.50 3.47
C VAL A 446 10.11 15.00 4.83
N THR A 447 10.44 16.23 5.21
CA THR A 447 10.02 16.83 6.50
C THR A 447 8.52 17.09 6.50
N SER A 448 7.89 17.12 5.33
CA SER A 448 6.44 17.20 5.18
C SER A 448 5.70 15.94 5.69
N TRP A 449 6.34 14.79 5.89
CA TRP A 449 5.71 13.67 6.59
C TRP A 449 5.61 13.87 8.10
N VAL A 450 6.51 14.68 8.67
CA VAL A 450 6.56 14.95 10.12
C VAL A 450 5.87 16.27 10.48
N ASN A 451 5.89 17.25 9.57
CA ASN A 451 5.47 18.63 9.85
C ASN A 451 4.18 19.08 9.15
N VAL A 452 3.51 18.26 8.35
CA VAL A 452 2.22 18.64 7.77
C VAL A 452 1.13 18.34 8.80
N SER A 453 0.61 19.39 9.43
CA SER A 453 -0.62 19.30 10.22
C SER A 453 -1.73 18.68 9.36
N ILE A 454 -2.32 17.59 9.84
CA ILE A 454 -3.47 16.97 9.18
C ILE A 454 -4.57 18.02 9.07
N LYS A 455 -4.84 18.51 7.84
CA LYS A 455 -6.05 19.28 7.57
C LYS A 455 -7.22 18.31 7.58
N VAL A 456 -7.85 18.14 8.74
CA VAL A 456 -9.14 17.44 8.84
C VAL A 456 -10.17 18.29 8.11
N GLN A 457 -10.45 17.95 6.86
CA GLN A 457 -11.62 18.49 6.18
C GLN A 457 -12.87 17.86 6.81
N VAL A 458 -13.42 18.54 7.80
CA VAL A 458 -14.77 18.24 8.28
C VAL A 458 -15.73 18.66 7.17
N LYS A 459 -16.20 17.68 6.38
CA LYS A 459 -17.38 17.89 5.54
C LYS A 459 -18.55 18.15 6.48
N ARG A 460 -18.93 19.42 6.63
CA ARG A 460 -20.27 19.75 7.14
C ARG A 460 -21.25 19.22 6.12
N ASN A 461 -22.04 18.21 6.49
CA ASN A 461 -23.25 17.91 5.75
C ASN A 461 -24.09 19.18 5.79
N LYS A 462 -24.48 19.69 4.62
CA LYS A 462 -25.54 20.70 4.54
C LYS A 462 -26.79 20.02 5.11
N GLU A 463 -27.26 20.51 6.24
CA GLU A 463 -28.60 20.20 6.72
C GLU A 463 -29.58 20.70 5.65
N THR A 464 -30.38 19.76 5.13
CA THR A 464 -31.60 20.00 4.35
C THR A 464 -32.71 20.50 5.24
#